data_AF-A0AAW9EBT1-F1
#
_entry.id   AF-A0AAW9EBT1-F1
#
_cell.length_a   1.000
_cell.length_b   1.000
_cell.length_c   1.000
_cell.angle_alpha   90.00
_cell.angle_beta   90.00
_cell.angle_gamma   90.00
#
_symmetry.space_group_name_H-M   'P 1'
#
loop_
_entity.id
_entity.type
_entity.pdbx_description
1 polymer ?
#
loop_
_entity_poly.entity_id
_entity_poly.type
_entity_poly.pdbx_seq_one_letter_code
_entity_poly.pdbx_strand_id
1 'polypeptide(L)'
;AYQGAVIQMIAHGLSAAGLFILCGQLYERIHTRDMRMMGGLWSKMKWLPALSLFFAVATLGMPGTGNFVGEFMILFGSFQVVPVITVISTFG
;
A
#
# COMPACT_ATOMS: atom_id res chain seq x y z
N ALA A 1 -16.27 3.56 11.46
CA ALA A 1 -16.02 2.21 10.91
C ALA A 1 -16.45 2.10 9.45
N TYR A 2 -17.75 2.07 9.11
CA TYR A 2 -18.20 1.79 7.73
C TYR A 2 -17.73 2.80 6.66
N GLN A 3 -17.70 4.10 6.98
CA GLN A 3 -17.15 5.11 6.07
C GLN A 3 -15.65 4.88 5.79
N GLY A 4 -14.88 4.55 6.85
CA GLY A 4 -13.48 4.16 6.72
C GLY A 4 -13.30 2.90 5.89
N ALA A 5 -14.18 1.90 6.04
CA ALA A 5 -14.14 0.68 5.23
C ALA A 5 -14.34 0.97 3.73
N VAL A 6 -15.28 1.84 3.36
CA VAL A 6 -15.50 2.24 1.96
C VAL A 6 -14.26 2.96 1.40
N ILE A 7 -13.71 3.92 2.14
CA ILE A 7 -12.49 4.63 1.74
C ILE A 7 -11.31 3.66 1.60
N GLN A 8 -11.13 2.75 2.55
CA GLN A 8 -10.04 1.79 2.56
C GLN A 8 -10.13 0.83 1.37
N MET A 9 -11.32 0.31 1.02
CA MET A 9 -11.47 -0.57 -0.13
C MET A 9 -11.10 0.13 -1.45
N ILE A 10 -11.53 1.38 -1.62
CA ILE A 10 -11.21 2.15 -2.83
C ILE A 10 -9.71 2.49 -2.87
N ALA A 11 -9.17 3.00 -1.76
CA ALA A 11 -7.78 3.43 -1.68
C ALA A 11 -6.81 2.24 -1.82
N HIS A 12 -7.11 1.12 -1.17
CA HIS A 12 -6.36 -0.13 -1.32
C HIS A 12 -6.47 -0.66 -2.75
N GLY A 13 -7.65 -0.63 -3.37
CA GLY A 13 -7.84 -1.01 -4.76
C GLY A 13 -6.96 -0.20 -5.73
N LEU A 14 -6.90 1.12 -5.55
CA LEU A 14 -6.03 1.99 -6.33
C LEU A 14 -4.54 1.71 -6.08
N SER A 15 -4.16 1.48 -4.83
CA SER A 15 -2.77 1.17 -4.45
C SER A 15 -2.31 -0.17 -5.05
N ALA A 16 -3.13 -1.21 -4.93
CA ALA A 16 -2.87 -2.53 -5.48
C ALA A 16 -2.81 -2.50 -7.02
N ALA A 17 -3.75 -1.81 -7.67
CA ALA A 17 -3.73 -1.62 -9.11
C ALA A 17 -2.44 -0.95 -9.58
N GLY A 18 -2.00 0.11 -8.90
CA GLY A 18 -0.74 0.79 -9.17
C GLY A 18 0.47 -0.14 -9.06
N LEU A 19 0.58 -0.91 -7.97
CA LEU A 19 1.67 -1.87 -7.77
C LEU A 19 1.67 -2.99 -8.82
N PHE A 20 0.51 -3.53 -9.18
CA PHE A 20 0.42 -4.57 -10.21
C PHE A 20 0.81 -4.06 -11.60
N ILE A 21 0.43 -2.83 -11.95
CA ILE A 21 0.85 -2.18 -13.19
C ILE A 21 2.38 -2.00 -13.21
N LEU A 22 2.95 -1.47 -12.12
CA LEU A 22 4.40 -1.27 -12.00
C LEU A 22 5.17 -2.60 -12.03
N CYS A 23 4.65 -3.64 -11.39
CA CYS A 23 5.21 -4.99 -11.44
C CYS A 23 5.20 -5.56 -12.87
N GLY A 24 4.10 -5.36 -13.61
CA GLY A 24 4.02 -5.74 -15.02
C GLY A 24 5.05 -5.01 -15.89
N GLN A 25 5.16 -3.70 -15.74
CA GLN A 25 6.15 -2.89 -16.44
C GLN A 25 7.59 -3.22 -16.05
N LEU A 26 7.82 -3.63 -14.81
CA LEU A 26 9.13 -4.09 -14.37
C LEU A 26 9.46 -5.41 -15.08
N TYR A 27 8.55 -6.38 -15.02
CA TYR A 27 8.70 -7.67 -15.67
C TYR A 27 8.96 -7.55 -17.17
N GLU A 28 8.28 -6.64 -17.86
CA GLU A 28 8.51 -6.38 -19.29
C GLU A 28 9.96 -5.96 -19.60
N ARG A 29 10.66 -5.33 -18.65
CA ARG A 29 12.04 -4.86 -18.84
C ARG A 29 13.11 -5.86 -18.43
N ILE A 30 12.85 -6.66 -17.40
CA ILE A 30 13.87 -7.54 -16.79
C ILE A 30 13.54 -9.03 -16.94
N HIS A 31 12.36 -9.38 -17.44
CA HIS A 31 11.87 -10.75 -17.67
C HIS A 31 12.04 -11.72 -16.49
N THR A 32 12.07 -11.19 -15.27
CA THR A 32 12.16 -11.96 -14.04
C THR A 32 11.19 -11.41 -13.00
N ARG A 33 10.71 -12.30 -12.13
CA ARG A 33 9.94 -11.98 -10.92
C ARG A 33 10.70 -12.33 -9.64
N ASP A 34 11.91 -12.85 -9.78
CA ASP A 34 12.74 -13.24 -8.65
C ASP A 34 13.46 -12.03 -8.05
N MET A 35 12.99 -11.58 -6.89
CA MET A 35 13.58 -10.45 -6.16
C MET A 35 15.06 -10.64 -5.83
N ARG A 36 15.55 -11.89 -5.74
CA ARG A 36 16.99 -12.19 -5.49
C ARG A 36 17.89 -11.70 -6.62
N MET A 37 17.34 -11.52 -7.82
CA MET A 37 18.04 -11.04 -9.00
C MET A 37 17.80 -9.54 -9.29
N MET A 38 16.97 -8.86 -8.49
CA MET A 38 16.50 -7.48 -8.72
C MET A 38 17.22 -6.44 -7.87
N GLY A 39 18.55 -6.49 -7.82
CA GLY A 39 19.37 -5.50 -7.12
C GLY A 39 19.63 -4.23 -7.96
N GLY A 40 19.73 -3.07 -7.31
CA GLY A 40 20.25 -1.84 -7.93
C GLY A 40 19.32 -1.15 -8.94
N LEU A 41 18.03 -1.51 -8.98
CA LEU A 41 17.02 -0.98 -9.90
C LEU A 41 16.87 0.55 -9.85
N TRP A 42 17.12 1.17 -8.69
CA TRP A 42 17.07 2.62 -8.51
C TRP A 42 18.02 3.37 -9.45
N SER A 43 19.20 2.80 -9.71
CA SER A 43 20.19 3.38 -10.63
C SER A 43 19.88 3.14 -12.10
N LYS A 44 19.05 2.14 -12.40
CA LYS A 44 18.80 1.63 -13.75
C LYS A 44 17.51 2.16 -14.37
N MET A 45 16.57 2.62 -13.56
CA MET A 45 15.25 3.08 -14.01
C MET A 45 14.91 4.43 -13.40
N LYS A 46 14.38 5.35 -14.22
CA LYS A 46 14.12 6.73 -13.80
C LYS A 46 12.92 6.86 -12.86
N TRP A 47 11.74 6.47 -13.32
CA TRP A 47 10.49 6.71 -12.56
C TRP A 47 9.99 5.49 -11.80
N LEU A 48 10.23 4.29 -12.31
CA LEU A 48 9.64 3.06 -11.77
C LEU A 48 10.02 2.77 -10.31
N PRO A 49 11.28 2.96 -9.86
CA PRO A 49 11.65 2.76 -8.46
C PRO A 49 10.97 3.76 -7.53
N ALA A 50 10.89 5.04 -7.92
CA ALA A 50 10.27 6.09 -7.11
C ALA A 50 8.75 5.91 -7.02
N LEU A 51 8.08 5.58 -8.12
CA LEU A 51 6.64 5.29 -8.13
C LEU A 51 6.33 4.01 -7.34
N SER A 52 7.16 2.96 -7.49
CA SER A 52 7.01 1.73 -6.70
C SER A 52 7.18 2.00 -5.21
N LEU A 53 8.12 2.87 -4.82
CA LEU A 53 8.28 3.29 -3.44
C LEU A 53 7.04 4.05 -2.96
N PHE A 54 6.52 5.00 -3.75
CA PHE A 54 5.31 5.76 -3.40
C PHE A 54 4.12 4.83 -3.13
N PHE A 55 3.85 3.86 -4.00
CA PHE A 55 2.74 2.93 -3.80
C PHE A 55 3.00 1.90 -2.70
N ALA A 56 4.25 1.48 -2.50
CA ALA A 56 4.62 0.65 -1.36
C ALA A 56 4.34 1.39 -0.04
N VAL A 57 4.75 2.66 0.03
CA VAL A 57 4.52 3.55 1.18
C VAL A 57 3.02 3.86 1.38
N ALA A 58 2.25 4.00 0.30
CA ALA A 58 0.80 4.13 0.42
C ALA A 58 0.15 2.87 0.99
N THR A 59 0.62 1.68 0.60
CA THR A 59 0.07 0.41 1.07
C THR A 59 0.22 0.22 2.57
N LEU A 60 1.30 0.73 3.17
CA LEU A 60 1.57 0.70 4.61
C LEU A 60 0.89 1.84 5.40
N GLY A 61 -0.09 2.52 4.80
CA GLY A 61 -0.91 3.49 5.52
C GLY A 61 -0.17 4.77 5.89
N MET A 62 0.79 5.25 5.07
CA MET A 62 1.49 6.50 5.39
C MET A 62 0.53 7.72 5.40
N PRO A 63 0.66 8.64 6.38
CA PRO A 63 -0.07 9.91 6.37
C PRO A 63 0.08 10.66 5.04
N GLY A 64 -1.03 11.15 4.50
CA GLY A 64 -1.10 11.77 3.18
C GLY A 64 -1.60 10.85 2.07
N THR A 65 -1.85 9.58 2.37
CA THR A 65 -2.45 8.61 1.43
C THR A 65 -3.89 8.25 1.82
N GLY A 66 -4.68 7.82 0.83
CA GLY A 66 -6.07 7.41 1.07
C GLY A 66 -6.19 6.20 2.02
N ASN A 67 -5.18 5.31 2.02
CA ASN A 67 -5.14 4.14 2.90
C ASN A 67 -5.04 4.57 4.37
N PHE A 68 -4.23 5.59 4.68
CA PHE A 68 -4.19 6.13 6.05
C PHE A 68 -5.56 6.65 6.51
N VAL A 69 -6.26 7.39 5.65
CA VAL A 69 -7.58 7.97 5.98
C VAL A 69 -8.60 6.87 6.25
N GLY A 70 -8.65 5.85 5.40
CA GLY A 70 -9.55 4.71 5.57
C GLY A 70 -9.26 3.93 6.85
N GLU A 71 -8.00 3.56 7.05
CA GLU A 71 -7.53 2.78 8.18
C GLU A 71 -7.77 3.49 9.52
N PHE A 72 -7.44 4.78 9.65
CA PHE A 72 -7.68 5.53 10.89
C PHE A 72 -9.18 5.66 11.20
N MET A 73 -10.03 5.88 10.18
CA MET A 73 -11.49 5.91 10.39
C MET A 73 -12.08 4.54 10.78
N ILE A 74 -11.44 3.44 10.35
CA ILE A 74 -11.80 2.09 10.81
C ILE A 74 -11.38 1.94 12.26
N LEU A 75 -10.12 2.23 12.60
CA LEU A 75 -9.57 2.11 13.95
C LEU A 75 -10.37 2.93 14.97
N PHE A 76 -10.64 4.21 14.71
CA PHE A 76 -11.45 5.04 15.62
C PHE A 76 -12.87 4.50 15.82
N GLY A 77 -13.48 3.96 14.76
CA GLY A 77 -14.82 3.37 14.86
C GLY A 77 -14.82 2.03 15.61
N SER A 78 -13.81 1.20 15.39
CA SER A 78 -13.67 -0.10 16.04
C SER A 78 -13.30 0.04 17.51
N PHE A 79 -12.52 1.08 17.87
CA PHE A 79 -12.11 1.33 19.24
C PHE A 79 -13.30 1.54 20.19
N GLN A 80 -14.39 2.13 19.70
CA GLN A 80 -15.61 2.34 20.50
C GLN A 80 -16.35 1.04 20.83
N VAL A 81 -16.14 -0.03 20.05
CA VAL A 81 -16.86 -1.30 20.21
C VAL A 81 -15.96 -2.37 20.84
N VAL A 82 -14.74 -2.55 20.32
CA VAL A 82 -13.78 -3.56 20.79
C VAL A 82 -12.36 -2.99 20.85
N PRO A 83 -11.98 -2.34 21.97
CA PRO A 83 -10.67 -1.68 22.12
C PRO A 83 -9.48 -2.63 21.97
N VAL A 84 -9.54 -3.82 22.57
CA VAL A 84 -8.41 -4.77 22.60
C VAL A 84 -8.03 -5.24 21.19
N ILE A 85 -9.04 -5.63 20.38
CA ILE A 85 -8.81 -6.03 18.99
C ILE A 85 -8.26 -4.85 18.19
N THR A 86 -8.81 -3.65 18.40
CA THR A 86 -8.38 -2.45 17.69
C THR A 86 -6.91 -2.10 17.94
N VAL A 87 -6.44 -2.22 19.18
CA VAL A 87 -5.01 -1.98 19.53
C VAL A 87 -4.09 -3.02 18.89
N ILE A 88 -4.54 -4.28 18.79
CA ILE A 88 -3.77 -5.31 18.07
C ILE A 88 -3.71 -4.97 16.57
N SER A 89 -4.83 -4.50 16.00
CA SER A 89 -4.92 -4.13 14.59
C SER A 89 -4.01 -2.95 14.19
N THR A 90 -3.61 -2.07 15.11
CA THR A 90 -2.65 -0.99 14.81
C THR A 90 -1.21 -1.46 14.54
N PHE A 91 -0.86 -2.71 14.86
CA PHE A 91 0.48 -3.25 14.62
C PHE A 91 0.60 -4.02 13.28
N GLY A 92 -0.47 -4.10 12.50
CA GLY A 92 -0.56 -4.90 11.27
C GLY A 92 -0.70 -4.04 10.03
#